data_AF-A0A928RF91-F1
#
_entry.id   AF-A0A928RF91-F1
#
_cell.length_a   1.000
_cell.length_b   1.000
_cell.length_c   1.000
_cell.angle_alpha   90.00
_cell.angle_beta   90.00
_cell.angle_gamma   90.00
#
_symmetry.space_group_name_H-M   'P 1'
#
loop_
_entity.id
_entity.type
_entity.pdbx_description
1 polymer ?
#
loop_
_entity_poly.entity_id
_entity_poly.type
_entity_poly.pdbx_seq_one_letter_code
_entity_poly.pdbx_strand_id
1 'polypeptide(L)' 'MVKYSYEIKLKIVQAYLNGEGGYKYLSKKYDISCHSLVETWVNAYREFGKEG' A
#
# COMPACT_ATOMS: atom_id res chain seq x y z
N MET A 1 1.13 -20.01 -5.99
CA MET A 1 0.15 -18.97 -5.63
C MET A 1 0.93 -17.70 -5.39
N VAL A 2 0.85 -16.75 -6.33
CA VAL A 2 1.69 -15.54 -6.31
C VAL A 2 1.23 -14.70 -5.13
N LYS A 3 1.86 -14.92 -3.97
CA LYS A 3 1.69 -14.07 -2.80
C LYS A 3 1.97 -12.66 -3.31
N TYR A 4 0.97 -11.78 -3.30
CA TYR A 4 1.26 -10.37 -3.20
C TYR A 4 2.04 -10.22 -1.90
N SER A 5 3.37 -10.36 -2.01
CA SER A 5 4.28 -10.39 -0.87
C SER A 5 4.02 -9.14 -0.07
N TYR A 6 4.04 -9.28 1.24
CA TYR A 6 3.89 -8.17 2.17
C TYR A 6 4.74 -6.97 1.73
N GLU A 7 5.93 -7.23 1.18
CA GLU A 7 6.83 -6.25 0.55
C GLU A 7 6.19 -5.35 -0.52
N ILE A 8 5.35 -5.86 -1.42
CA ILE A 8 4.66 -5.05 -2.42
C ILE A 8 3.69 -4.09 -1.74
N LYS A 9 2.90 -4.62 -0.79
CA LYS A 9 1.93 -3.82 -0.02
C LYS A 9 2.65 -2.73 0.77
N LEU A 10 3.74 -3.10 1.43
CA LEU A 10 4.55 -2.22 2.27
C LEU A 10 5.26 -1.15 1.44
N LYS A 11 5.80 -1.50 0.26
CA LYS A 11 6.32 -0.52 -0.72
C LYS A 11 5.30 0.56 -1.06
N ILE A 12 4.06 0.15 -1.26
CA ILE A 12 2.99 1.04 -1.72
C ILE A 12 2.52 1.95 -0.60
N VAL A 13 2.38 1.40 0.61
CA VAL A 13 2.09 2.19 1.80
C VAL A 13 3.24 3.13 2.15
N GLN A 14 4.50 2.71 2.02
CA GLN A 14 5.65 3.58 2.21
C GLN A 14 5.72 4.69 1.16
N ALA A 15 5.43 4.42 -0.10
CA ALA A 15 5.38 5.43 -1.15
C ALA A 15 4.25 6.45 -0.87
N TYR A 16 3.09 5.98 -0.37
CA TYR A 16 2.02 6.84 0.11
C TYR A 16 2.49 7.74 1.27
N LEU A 17 3.14 7.15 2.28
CA LEU A 17 3.67 7.86 3.45
C LEU A 17 4.81 8.83 3.11
N ASN A 18 5.62 8.52 2.08
CA ASN A 18 6.65 9.42 1.57
C ASN A 18 6.08 10.61 0.76
N GLY A 19 4.77 10.62 0.49
CA GLY A 19 4.14 11.66 -0.31
C GLY A 19 4.44 11.56 -1.81
N GLU A 20 4.84 10.38 -2.32
CA GLU A 20 5.03 10.17 -3.77
C GLU A 20 3.72 10.35 -4.57
N GLY A 21 2.57 10.27 -3.90
CA GLY A 21 1.28 10.58 -4.48
C GLY A 21 0.12 9.97 -3.70
N GLY A 22 -1.10 10.36 -4.07
CA GLY A 22 -2.32 9.78 -3.49
C GLY A 22 -2.54 8.33 -3.92
N TYR A 23 -3.49 7.67 -3.26
CA TYR A 23 -3.93 6.31 -3.56
C TYR A 23 -4.18 6.02 -5.06
N LYS A 24 -4.74 6.98 -5.83
CA LYS A 24 -5.00 6.82 -7.28
C LYS A 24 -3.71 6.83 -8.11
N TYR A 25 -2.72 7.61 -7.69
CA TYR A 25 -1.40 7.63 -8.32
C TYR A 25 -0.67 6.31 -8.07
N LEU A 26 -0.68 5.84 -6.82
CA LEU A 26 -0.06 4.57 -6.44
C LEU A 26 -0.75 3.38 -7.08
N SER A 27 -2.08 3.35 -7.12
CA SER A 27 -2.82 2.30 -7.81
C SER A 27 -2.44 2.24 -9.29
N LYS A 28 -2.25 3.38 -9.95
CA LYS A 28 -1.81 3.40 -11.36
C LYS A 28 -0.34 3.03 -11.54
N LYS A 29 0.54 3.43 -10.62
CA LYS A 29 1.99 3.17 -10.65
C LYS A 29 2.33 1.70 -10.40
N TYR A 30 1.56 1.05 -9.53
CA TYR A 30 1.76 -0.34 -9.12
C TYR A 30 0.75 -1.31 -9.74
N ASP A 31 -0.01 -0.85 -10.75
CA ASP A 31 -1.07 -1.61 -11.44
C ASP A 31 -2.04 -2.31 -10.47
N ILE A 32 -2.47 -1.59 -9.44
CA ILE A 32 -3.45 -2.09 -8.49
C ILE A 32 -4.83 -1.81 -9.04
N SER A 33 -5.56 -2.88 -9.28
CA SER A 33 -6.91 -2.84 -9.80
C SER A 33 -7.90 -2.13 -8.87
N CYS A 34 -7.65 -2.12 -7.55
CA CYS A 34 -8.53 -1.55 -6.55
C CYS A 34 -7.82 -0.52 -5.65
N HIS A 35 -8.23 0.73 -5.74
CA HIS A 35 -7.81 1.79 -4.81
C HIS A 35 -8.18 1.48 -3.35
N SER A 36 -9.31 0.80 -3.13
CA SER A 36 -9.73 0.29 -1.80
C SER A 36 -8.71 -0.68 -1.19
N LEU A 37 -7.93 -1.39 -2.01
CA LEU A 37 -6.86 -2.28 -1.55
C LEU A 37 -5.72 -1.47 -0.92
N VAL A 38 -5.41 -0.30 -1.51
CA VAL A 38 -4.41 0.63 -0.97
C VAL A 38 -4.89 1.22 0.34
N GLU A 39 -6.18 1.55 0.46
CA GLU A 39 -6.78 1.96 1.75
C GLU A 39 -6.65 0.86 2.80
N THR A 40 -7.00 -0.39 2.50
CA THR A 40 -6.84 -1.50 3.44
C THR A 40 -5.38 -1.67 3.88
N TRP A 41 -4.40 -1.50 2.99
CA TRP A 41 -2.99 -1.63 3.36
C TRP A 41 -2.47 -0.46 4.17
N VAL A 42 -2.87 0.77 3.84
CA VAL A 42 -2.54 1.95 4.63
C VAL A 42 -3.18 1.84 6.01
N ASN A 43 -4.43 1.37 6.09
CA ASN A 43 -5.10 1.12 7.36
C ASN A 43 -4.41 0.01 8.15
N ALA A 44 -4.08 -1.12 7.52
CA ALA A 44 -3.32 -2.19 8.16
C ALA A 44 -1.96 -1.69 8.68
N TYR A 45 -1.23 -0.88 7.92
CA TYR A 45 0.03 -0.30 8.37
C TYR A 45 -0.16 0.69 9.54
N ARG A 46 -1.27 1.44 9.56
CA ARG A 46 -1.62 2.35 10.65
C ARG A 46 -2.07 1.60 11.92
N GLU A 47 -2.81 0.50 11.76
CA GLU A 47 -3.27 -0.36 12.87
C GLU A 47 -2.14 -1.19 13.46
N PHE A 48 -1.32 -1.80 12.61
CA PHE A 48 -0.21 -2.63 13.07
C PHE A 48 1.01 -1.81 13.49
N GLY A 49 1.14 -0.56 13.02
CA GLY A 49 2.23 0.32 13.39
C GLY A 49 3.62 -0.27 13.14
N LYS A 50 4.65 0.42 13.59
CA LYS A 50 6.06 -0.05 13.58
C LYS A 50 6.32 -1.14 14.64
N GLU A 51 5.30 -1.54 15.39
CA GLU A 51 5.40 -2.46 16.52
C GLU A 51 4.60 -3.73 16.23
N GLY A 52 5.18 -4.56 15.37
CA GLY A 52 5.15 -6.00 15.56
C GLY A 52 6.47 -6.43 16.17
#